data_AF-A0A8T5PV28-F1
#
_entry.id   AF-A0A8T5PV28-F1
#
_cell.length_a   1.000
_cell.length_b   1.000
_cell.length_c   1.000
_cell.angle_alpha   90.00
_cell.angle_beta   90.00
_cell.angle_gamma   90.00
#
_symmetry.space_group_name_H-M   'P 1'
#
loop_
_entity.id
_entity.type
_entity.pdbx_description
1 polymer ?
#
loop_
_entity_poly.entity_id
_entity_poly.type
_entity_poly.pdbx_seq_one_letter_code
_entity_poly.pdbx_strand_id
1 'polypeptide(L)'
;MDYELELGQIADKIKKSRCSYVCIQLPDGLKPRAEELQRELKGKTNARLSFWAGSCFGACDVPLHIGKLGIGLLIQFGHSEWK
;
A
#
# COMPACT_ATOMS: atom_id res chain seq x y z
N MET A 1 11.92 -14.20 -9.40
CA MET A 1 11.52 -14.41 -7.99
C MET A 1 10.09 -13.96 -7.88
N ASP A 2 9.16 -14.90 -7.71
CA ASP A 2 7.77 -14.60 -7.41
C ASP A 2 7.68 -14.22 -5.93
N TYR A 3 7.21 -13.00 -5.65
CA TYR A 3 6.89 -12.57 -4.29
C TYR A 3 5.41 -12.84 -4.06
N GLU A 4 5.09 -13.62 -3.03
CA GLU A 4 3.71 -13.81 -2.57
C GLU A 4 3.31 -12.59 -1.72
N LEU A 5 2.54 -11.67 -2.32
CA LEU A 5 2.28 -10.34 -1.75
C LEU A 5 1.17 -10.33 -0.67
N GLU A 6 0.87 -11.48 -0.06
CA GLU A 6 -0.10 -11.68 1.05
C GLU A 6 -1.39 -10.83 0.94
N LEU A 7 -1.93 -10.67 -0.27
CA LEU A 7 -2.95 -9.66 -0.57
C LEU A 7 -4.28 -9.89 0.16
N GLY A 8 -4.54 -11.12 0.60
CA GLY A 8 -5.66 -11.44 1.49
C GLY A 8 -5.52 -10.73 2.84
N GLN A 9 -4.37 -10.86 3.50
CA GLN A 9 -4.12 -10.21 4.79
C GLN A 9 -4.16 -8.70 4.69
N ILE A 10 -3.64 -8.15 3.59
CA ILE A 10 -3.69 -6.71 3.31
C ILE A 10 -5.14 -6.24 3.18
N ALA A 11 -5.96 -6.96 2.42
CA ALA A 11 -7.38 -6.64 2.30
C ALA A 11 -8.12 -6.72 3.65
N ASP A 12 -7.82 -7.72 4.49
CA ASP A 12 -8.37 -7.83 5.84
C ASP A 12 -7.96 -6.65 6.72
N LYS A 13 -6.69 -6.22 6.67
CA LYS A 13 -6.23 -5.03 7.40
C LYS A 13 -6.94 -3.76 6.93
N ILE A 14 -7.13 -3.58 5.62
CA ILE A 14 -7.88 -2.45 5.06
C ILE A 14 -9.33 -2.45 5.55
N LYS A 15 -9.99 -3.61 5.58
CA LYS A 15 -11.36 -3.73 6.09
C LYS A 15 -11.45 -3.41 7.57
N LYS A 16 -10.51 -3.94 8.37
CA LYS A 16 -10.45 -3.73 9.82
C LYS A 16 -10.15 -2.29 10.20
N SER A 17 -9.34 -1.58 9.42
CA SER A 17 -9.03 -0.17 9.67
C SER A 17 -10.23 0.75 9.42
N ARG A 18 -11.26 0.29 8.69
CA ARG A 18 -12.42 1.08 8.26
C ARG A 18 -12.04 2.35 7.46
N CYS A 19 -10.81 2.41 6.93
CA CYS A 19 -10.37 3.54 6.15
C CYS A 19 -10.99 3.49 4.75
N SER A 20 -11.64 4.59 4.35
CA SER A 20 -12.20 4.74 3.01
C SER A 20 -11.15 5.08 1.96
N TYR A 21 -9.98 5.59 2.37
CA TYR A 21 -8.87 5.95 1.47
C TYR A 21 -7.53 5.42 1.98
N VAL A 22 -6.87 4.62 1.14
CA VAL A 22 -5.61 3.94 1.41
C VAL A 22 -4.56 4.36 0.38
N CYS A 23 -3.32 4.56 0.84
CA CYS A 23 -2.15 4.77 0.00
C CYS A 23 -1.23 3.55 0.07
N ILE A 24 -0.74 3.12 -1.09
CA ILE A 24 0.17 2.00 -1.24
C ILE A 24 1.52 2.55 -1.69
N GLN A 25 2.58 2.22 -0.97
CA GLN A 25 3.94 2.59 -1.32
C GLN A 25 4.72 1.34 -1.73
N LEU A 26 5.32 1.40 -2.92
CA LEU A 26 6.05 0.29 -3.54
C LEU A 26 7.52 0.67 -3.75
N PRO A 27 8.47 -0.24 -3.48
CA PRO A 27 9.84 -0.12 -3.95
C PRO A 27 9.89 -0.24 -5.48
N ASP A 28 10.96 0.27 -6.11
CA ASP A 28 11.06 0.34 -7.57
C ASP A 28 10.86 -1.01 -8.27
N GLY A 29 11.36 -2.10 -7.68
CA GLY A 29 11.19 -3.45 -8.23
C GLY A 29 9.73 -3.96 -8.23
N LEU A 30 8.84 -3.36 -7.43
CA LEU A 30 7.42 -3.73 -7.37
C LEU A 30 6.50 -2.72 -8.06
N LYS A 31 6.99 -1.51 -8.42
CA LYS A 31 6.20 -0.51 -9.14
C LYS A 31 5.56 -1.03 -10.44
N PRO A 32 6.21 -1.87 -11.27
CA PRO A 32 5.57 -2.45 -12.46
C PRO A 32 4.34 -3.31 -12.15
N ARG A 33 4.23 -3.86 -10.93
CA ARG A 33 3.08 -4.67 -10.47
C ARG A 33 1.96 -3.84 -9.83
N ALA A 34 2.08 -2.51 -9.80
CA ALA A 34 1.09 -1.63 -9.16
C ALA A 34 -0.33 -1.82 -9.71
N GLU A 35 -0.46 -2.00 -11.03
CA GLU A 35 -1.77 -2.20 -11.68
C GLU A 35 -2.40 -3.54 -11.30
N GLU A 36 -1.61 -4.61 -11.28
CA GLU A 36 -2.01 -5.94 -10.83
C GLU A 36 -2.50 -5.90 -9.38
N LEU A 37 -1.71 -5.29 -8.49
CA LEU A 37 -2.03 -5.08 -7.09
C LEU A 37 -3.33 -4.28 -6.91
N GLN A 38 -3.51 -3.22 -7.70
CA GLN A 38 -4.70 -2.39 -7.65
C GLN A 38 -5.94 -3.21 -8.01
N ARG A 39 -5.87 -4.00 -9.08
CA ARG A 39 -6.97 -4.84 -9.55
C ARG A 39 -7.37 -5.85 -8.49
N GLU A 40 -6.41 -6.54 -7.89
CA GLU A 40 -6.67 -7.52 -6.84
C GLU A 40 -7.27 -6.92 -5.57
N LEU A 41 -6.70 -5.81 -5.08
CA LEU A 41 -7.17 -5.17 -3.85
C LEU A 41 -8.54 -4.49 -4.04
N LYS A 42 -8.84 -3.97 -5.24
CA LYS A 42 -10.19 -3.49 -5.59
C LYS A 42 -11.21 -4.64 -5.61
N GLY A 43 -10.81 -5.83 -6.05
CA GLY A 43 -11.69 -7.01 -6.01
C GLY A 43 -12.01 -7.48 -4.58
N LYS A 44 -11.15 -7.16 -3.61
CA LYS A 44 -11.29 -7.61 -2.21
C LYS A 44 -11.79 -6.52 -1.26
N THR A 45 -11.72 -5.24 -1.64
CA THR A 45 -12.03 -4.10 -0.76
C THR A 45 -12.75 -2.98 -1.52
N ASN A 46 -13.60 -2.23 -0.81
CA ASN A 46 -14.27 -1.05 -1.37
C ASN A 46 -13.51 0.26 -1.09
N ALA A 47 -12.27 0.17 -0.61
CA ALA A 47 -11.47 1.35 -0.29
C ALA A 47 -10.98 2.02 -1.57
N ARG A 48 -10.92 3.35 -1.57
CA ARG A 48 -10.18 4.11 -2.58
C ARG A 48 -8.70 3.78 -2.41
N LEU A 49 -8.02 3.38 -3.48
CA LEU A 49 -6.60 3.05 -3.48
C LEU A 49 -5.83 4.11 -4.29
N SER A 50 -4.71 4.57 -3.74
CA SER A 50 -3.71 5.38 -4.44
C SER A 50 -2.33 4.77 -4.30
N PHE A 51 -1.47 5.02 -5.28
CA PHE A 51 -0.08 4.56 -5.24
C PHE A 51 0.83 5.77 -5.09
N TRP A 52 1.79 5.67 -4.17
CA TRP A 52 2.80 6.69 -3.97
C TRP A 52 3.75 6.72 -5.16
N ALA A 53 3.80 7.85 -5.87
CA ALA A 53 4.64 8.03 -7.05
C ALA A 53 6.08 8.44 -6.71
N GLY A 54 6.38 8.75 -5.45
CA GLY A 54 7.72 9.15 -5.00
C GLY A 54 8.69 7.98 -4.80
N SER A 55 9.73 8.23 -4.01
CA SER A 55 10.68 7.21 -3.60
C SER A 55 10.08 6.23 -2.58
N CYS A 56 10.72 5.07 -2.51
CA CYS A 56 10.56 4.10 -1.43
C CYS A 56 11.87 3.32 -1.32
N PHE A 57 12.89 3.94 -0.72
CA PHE A 57 14.21 3.32 -0.56
C PHE A 57 14.30 2.36 0.63
N GLY A 58 13.40 2.48 1.60
CA GLY A 58 13.43 1.73 2.85
C GLY A 58 12.24 2.03 3.74
N ALA A 59 12.12 1.32 4.86
CA ALA A 59 11.09 1.58 5.88
C ALA A 59 11.18 2.98 6.53
N CYS A 60 12.30 3.69 6.38
CA CYS A 60 12.44 5.09 6.80
C CYS A 60 11.81 6.09 5.82
N ASP A 61 11.60 5.69 4.56
CA ASP A 61 11.12 6.56 3.48
C ASP A 61 9.59 6.58 3.46
N VAL A 62 8.97 7.04 4.55
CA VAL A 62 7.50 7.06 4.70
C VAL A 62 6.94 8.40 4.24
N PRO A 63 5.92 8.43 3.34
CA PRO A 63 5.28 9.66 2.90
C PRO A 63 4.67 10.44 4.07
N LEU A 64 5.19 11.64 4.30
CA LEU A 64 4.69 12.53 5.35
C LEU A 64 3.44 13.29 4.91
N HIS A 65 2.61 13.68 5.87
CA HIS A 65 1.41 14.52 5.67
C HIS A 65 0.30 13.94 4.77
N ILE A 66 0.35 12.66 4.41
CA ILE A 66 -0.70 12.00 3.62
C ILE A 66 -2.09 12.08 4.26
N GLY A 67 -2.17 12.19 5.60
CA GLY A 67 -3.43 12.41 6.31
C GLY A 67 -4.15 13.70 5.90
N LYS A 68 -3.42 14.75 5.47
CA LYS A 68 -4.01 15.99 4.93
C LYS A 68 -4.73 15.76 3.59
N LEU A 69 -4.40 14.68 2.89
CA LEU A 69 -5.07 14.24 1.65
C LEU A 69 -6.26 13.32 1.93
N GLY A 70 -6.63 13.13 3.21
CA GLY A 70 -7.70 12.23 3.63
C GLY A 70 -7.31 10.74 3.59
N ILE A 71 -6.03 10.42 3.42
CA ILE A 71 -5.53 9.04 3.47
C ILE A 71 -5.51 8.59 4.93
N GLY A 72 -6.28 7.53 5.23
CA GLY A 72 -6.38 6.97 6.58
C GLY A 72 -5.43 5.80 6.85
N LEU A 73 -4.85 5.21 5.80
CA LEU A 73 -3.94 4.07 5.93
C LEU A 73 -2.85 4.13 4.85
N LEU A 74 -1.60 3.90 5.27
CA LEU A 74 -0.46 3.66 4.40
C LEU A 74 -0.07 2.18 4.49
N ILE A 75 0.17 1.55 3.34
CA ILE A 75 0.68 0.19 3.24
C ILE A 75 1.98 0.24 2.45
N GLN A 76 3.09 -0.02 3.14
CA GLN A 76 4.42 -0.02 2.55
C GLN A 76 4.86 -1.47 2.30
N PHE A 77 5.30 -1.75 1.07
CA PHE A 77 5.78 -3.08 0.67
C PHE A 77 7.30 -3.17 0.70
N GLY A 78 7.82 -4.39 0.83
CA GLY A 78 9.24 -4.70 0.62
C GLY A 78 10.17 -4.35 1.78
N HIS A 79 9.63 -3.89 2.91
CA HIS A 79 10.42 -3.53 4.08
C HIS A 79 9.77 -4.09 5.37
N SER A 80 10.63 -4.45 6.33
CA SER A 80 10.17 -4.72 7.70
C SER A 80 9.88 -3.40 8.41
N GLU A 81 9.12 -3.46 9.51
CA GLU A 81 8.83 -2.27 10.32
C GLU A 81 10.13 -1.58 10.74
N TRP A 82 10.18 -0.26 10.57
CA TRP A 82 11.30 0.55 11.05
C TRP A 82 11.34 0.50 12.58
N LYS A 83 12.48 0.06 13.15
CA LYS A 83 12.71 0.00 14.60
C LYS A 83 13.65 1.08 15.07
#